data_AF-A0AA37HGR3-F1
#
_entry.id   AF-A0AA37HGR3-F1
#
_cell.length_a   1.000
_cell.length_b   1.000
_cell.length_c   1.000
_cell.angle_alpha   90.00
_cell.angle_beta   90.00
_cell.angle_gamma   90.00
#
_symmetry.space_group_name_H-M   'P 1'
#
loop_
_entity.id
_entity.type
_entity.pdbx_description
1 polymer ?
#
loop_
_entity_poly.entity_id
_entity_poly.type
_entity_poly.pdbx_seq_one_letter_code
_entity_poly.pdbx_strand_id
1 'polypeptide(L)'
;MTQFKSKRDQELEKFLQRLHGKSKAYQEKKGRRFEITWEEYLTMWKRKPRFYYDLRSRIFIDPVNFIRSDLGYVLSWIDKDAFMGGICTIHTMEIKTRKMSKRVCHMRSGDTHSKESKDKIRDARIGKKHSRDTKEAISASLSGTPKSAEAKKNMSEAASKRWAKVREDKAAAMAAMLGSHSRLPNVVASCS
;
A
#
# COMPACT_ATOMS: atom_id res chain seq x y z
N MET A 1 30.53 39.61 -0.86
CA MET A 1 30.80 39.18 -2.26
C MET A 1 29.58 38.46 -2.80
N THR A 2 28.77 39.13 -3.62
CA THR A 2 27.56 38.57 -4.22
C THR A 2 27.99 37.72 -5.42
N GLN A 3 28.02 36.39 -5.27
CA GLN A 3 28.33 35.50 -6.40
C GLN A 3 27.28 35.72 -7.50
N PHE A 4 27.72 36.16 -8.68
CA PHE A 4 26.86 36.25 -9.86
C PHE A 4 26.35 34.85 -10.21
N LYS A 5 25.03 34.64 -10.11
CA LYS A 5 24.40 33.37 -10.49
C LYS A 5 24.47 33.21 -12.02
N SER A 6 24.93 32.05 -12.49
CA SER A 6 24.89 31.70 -13.91
C SER A 6 23.46 31.80 -14.45
N LYS A 7 23.29 32.18 -15.72
CA LYS A 7 21.99 32.17 -16.42
C LYS A 7 21.26 30.81 -16.25
N ARG A 8 22.00 29.70 -16.23
CA ARG A 8 21.43 28.37 -15.99
C ARG A 8 20.86 28.21 -14.58
N ASP A 9 21.52 28.77 -13.57
CA ASP A 9 21.06 28.71 -12.18
C ASP A 9 19.80 29.57 -11.98
N GLN A 10 19.73 30.73 -12.65
CA GLN A 10 18.53 31.58 -12.64
C GLN A 10 17.31 30.87 -13.25
N GLU A 11 17.48 30.22 -14.42
CA GLU A 11 16.40 29.46 -15.06
C GLU A 11 15.97 28.23 -14.24
N LEU A 12 16.93 27.55 -13.60
CA LEU A 12 16.63 26.47 -12.67
C LEU A 12 15.82 26.94 -11.46
N GLU A 13 16.20 28.05 -10.83
CA GLU A 13 15.47 28.61 -9.71
C GLU A 13 14.04 29.02 -10.11
N LYS A 14 13.84 29.68 -11.25
CA LYS A 14 12.50 29.99 -11.79
C LYS A 14 11.65 28.73 -11.99
N PHE A 15 12.26 27.66 -12.51
CA PHE A 15 11.55 26.40 -12.72
C PHE A 15 11.18 25.71 -11.40
N LEU A 16 12.11 25.68 -10.44
CA LEU A 16 11.86 25.16 -9.11
C LEU A 16 10.79 25.97 -8.37
N GLN A 17 10.72 27.29 -8.57
CA GLN A 17 9.69 28.16 -8.00
C GLN A 17 8.31 27.81 -8.53
N ARG A 18 8.19 27.56 -9.84
CA ARG A 18 6.95 27.04 -10.44
C ARG A 18 6.57 25.66 -9.89
N LEU A 19 7.55 24.78 -9.66
CA LEU A 19 7.31 23.47 -9.06
C LEU A 19 6.87 23.55 -7.60
N HIS A 20 7.45 24.48 -6.83
CA HIS A 20 7.06 24.76 -5.44
C HIS A 20 5.60 25.20 -5.39
N GLY A 21 5.20 26.20 -6.20
CA GLY A 21 3.82 26.65 -6.28
C GLY A 21 2.83 25.54 -6.67
N LYS A 22 3.18 24.70 -7.65
CA LYS A 22 2.38 23.53 -8.03
C LYS A 22 2.25 22.51 -6.90
N SER A 23 3.35 22.27 -6.18
CA SER A 23 3.37 21.34 -5.04
C SER A 23 2.49 21.85 -3.91
N LYS A 24 2.61 23.14 -3.56
CA LYS A 24 1.77 23.81 -2.57
C LYS A 24 0.28 23.67 -2.90
N ALA A 25 -0.11 24.10 -4.10
CA ALA A 25 -1.49 24.01 -4.56
C ALA A 25 -2.03 22.57 -4.55
N TYR A 26 -1.21 21.58 -4.91
CA TYR A 26 -1.61 20.16 -4.88
C TYR A 26 -1.88 19.68 -3.45
N GLN A 27 -1.01 20.00 -2.49
CA GLN A 27 -1.16 19.56 -1.11
C GLN A 27 -2.33 20.27 -0.42
N GLU A 28 -2.49 21.58 -0.62
CA GLU A 28 -3.62 22.36 -0.09
C GLU A 28 -4.96 21.86 -0.64
N LYS A 29 -5.03 21.54 -1.95
CA LYS A 29 -6.22 20.92 -2.56
C LYS A 29 -6.58 19.57 -1.93
N LYS A 30 -5.62 18.88 -1.34
CA LYS A 30 -5.82 17.60 -0.62
C LYS A 30 -6.10 17.80 0.88
N GLY A 31 -6.31 19.03 1.33
CA GLY A 31 -6.59 19.37 2.73
C GLY A 31 -5.38 19.27 3.65
N ARG A 32 -4.16 19.36 3.11
CA ARG A 32 -2.91 19.26 3.87
C ARG A 32 -2.34 20.65 4.14
N ARG A 33 -1.69 20.82 5.28
CA ARG A 33 -1.05 22.09 5.66
C ARG A 33 0.33 22.18 5.03
N PHE A 34 0.59 23.23 4.25
CA PHE A 34 1.86 23.41 3.55
C PHE A 34 2.67 24.56 4.15
N GLU A 35 3.68 24.24 4.96
CA GLU A 35 4.48 25.23 5.71
C GLU A 35 5.87 25.47 5.11
N ILE A 36 6.27 24.68 4.11
CA ILE A 36 7.59 24.80 3.49
C ILE A 36 7.73 26.13 2.76
N THR A 37 8.62 26.99 3.23
CA THR A 37 8.96 28.25 2.57
C THR A 37 9.73 28.01 1.27
N TRP A 38 9.88 29.04 0.45
CA TRP A 38 10.65 28.93 -0.79
C TRP A 38 12.14 28.66 -0.50
N GLU A 39 12.69 29.30 0.52
CA GLU A 39 14.09 29.17 0.95
C GLU A 39 14.37 27.76 1.47
N GLU A 40 13.45 27.20 2.25
CA GLU A 40 13.52 25.82 2.74
C GLU A 40 13.44 24.83 1.59
N TYR A 41 12.49 25.04 0.65
CA TYR A 41 12.36 24.20 -0.53
C TYR A 41 13.65 24.18 -1.36
N LEU A 42 14.25 25.35 -1.60
CA LEU A 42 15.53 25.45 -2.30
C LEU A 42 16.66 24.75 -1.53
N THR A 43 16.65 24.87 -0.20
CA THR A 43 17.60 24.18 0.68
C THR A 43 17.48 22.66 0.56
N MET A 44 16.26 22.11 0.48
CA MET A 44 16.03 20.67 0.27
C MET A 44 16.65 20.17 -1.04
N TRP A 45 16.54 20.94 -2.12
CA TRP A 45 17.17 20.62 -3.40
C TRP A 45 18.70 20.66 -3.32
N LYS A 46 19.26 21.70 -2.68
CA LYS A 46 20.71 21.85 -2.52
C LYS A 46 21.34 20.76 -1.64
N ARG A 47 20.61 20.27 -0.62
CA ARG A 47 21.03 19.12 0.20
C ARG A 47 21.20 17.82 -0.60
N LYS A 48 20.57 17.70 -1.78
CA LYS A 48 20.71 16.56 -2.70
C LYS A 48 21.42 17.01 -3.99
N PRO A 49 22.75 17.22 -3.95
CA PRO A 49 23.49 17.80 -5.07
C PRO A 49 23.31 17.01 -6.36
N ARG A 50 23.26 15.67 -6.29
CA ARG A 50 23.00 14.81 -7.45
C ARG A 50 21.70 15.17 -8.18
N PHE A 51 20.60 15.38 -7.45
CA PHE A 51 19.31 15.72 -8.05
C PHE A 51 19.30 17.15 -8.58
N TYR A 52 19.93 18.08 -7.85
CA TYR A 52 20.05 19.46 -8.28
C TYR A 52 20.84 19.58 -9.59
N TYR A 53 22.00 18.96 -9.69
CA TYR A 53 22.84 19.01 -10.89
C TYR A 53 22.23 18.23 -12.07
N ASP A 54 21.63 17.07 -11.84
CA ASP A 54 20.93 16.33 -12.89
C ASP A 54 19.69 17.09 -13.40
N LEU A 55 18.94 17.77 -12.52
CA LEU A 55 17.86 18.63 -12.99
C LEU A 55 18.38 19.86 -13.75
N ARG A 56 19.49 20.45 -13.29
CA ARG A 56 20.15 21.58 -13.94
C ARG A 56 20.57 21.25 -15.38
N SER A 57 21.03 20.03 -15.65
CA SER A 57 21.40 19.62 -17.01
C SER A 57 20.17 19.34 -17.88
N ARG A 58 19.09 18.79 -17.30
CA ARG A 58 17.88 18.41 -18.03
C ARG A 58 16.92 19.55 -18.34
N ILE A 59 16.99 20.66 -17.61
CA ILE A 59 16.03 21.77 -17.74
C ILE A 59 16.00 22.40 -19.15
N PHE A 60 17.09 22.31 -19.90
CA PHE A 60 17.20 22.86 -21.26
C PHE A 60 16.89 21.84 -22.36
N ILE A 61 16.67 20.57 -22.01
CA ILE A 61 16.41 19.50 -22.99
C ILE A 61 14.91 19.22 -23.02
N ASP A 62 14.38 18.69 -21.92
CA ASP A 62 12.97 18.30 -21.81
C ASP A 62 12.53 18.22 -20.34
N PRO A 63 12.39 19.38 -19.66
CA PRO A 63 12.06 19.40 -18.25
C PRO A 63 10.69 18.81 -17.96
N VAL A 64 9.72 18.99 -18.87
CA VAL A 64 8.33 18.64 -18.61
C VAL A 64 8.13 17.13 -18.68
N ASN A 65 8.63 16.48 -19.72
CA ASN A 65 8.48 15.03 -19.82
C ASN A 65 9.35 14.30 -18.79
N PHE A 66 10.54 14.84 -18.47
CA PHE A 66 11.36 14.30 -17.39
C PHE A 66 10.61 14.30 -16.06
N ILE A 67 10.05 15.44 -15.64
CA ILE A 67 9.30 15.52 -14.37
C ILE A 67 8.07 14.59 -14.38
N ARG A 68 7.45 14.35 -15.54
CA ARG A 68 6.30 13.44 -15.68
C ARG A 68 6.69 11.97 -15.64
N SER A 69 7.92 11.63 -16.01
CA SER A 69 8.44 10.26 -16.01
C SER A 69 8.54 9.66 -14.60
N ASP A 70 8.72 8.33 -14.52
CA ASP A 70 8.96 7.64 -13.25
C ASP A 70 10.29 8.03 -12.58
N LEU A 71 11.25 8.52 -13.36
CA LEU A 71 12.54 9.03 -12.88
C LEU A 71 12.48 10.52 -12.51
N GLY A 72 11.38 11.20 -12.86
CA GLY A 72 11.17 12.59 -12.52
C GLY A 72 11.19 12.83 -11.02
N TYR A 73 11.77 13.95 -10.61
CA TYR A 73 11.87 14.35 -9.22
C TYR A 73 10.59 15.01 -8.74
N VAL A 74 10.16 14.64 -7.53
CA VAL A 74 8.95 15.16 -6.90
C VAL A 74 9.19 15.40 -5.41
N LEU A 75 8.50 16.40 -4.86
CA LEU A 75 8.38 16.58 -3.42
C LEU A 75 7.39 15.54 -2.88
N SER A 76 7.86 14.66 -2.00
CA SER A 76 7.05 13.59 -1.41
C SER A 76 7.34 13.43 0.07
N TRP A 77 6.52 12.67 0.76
CA TRP A 77 6.65 12.39 2.19
C TRP A 77 7.85 11.50 2.45
N ILE A 78 8.53 11.70 3.58
CA ILE A 78 9.65 10.84 4.00
C ILE A 78 9.14 9.43 4.25
N ASP A 79 8.08 9.32 5.06
CA ASP A 79 7.48 8.06 5.47
C ASP A 79 5.95 8.16 5.56
N LYS A 80 5.31 7.04 5.93
CA LYS A 80 3.85 6.91 6.05
C LYS A 80 3.32 7.72 7.24
N ASP A 81 4.09 7.87 8.31
CA ASP A 81 3.65 8.53 9.54
C ASP A 81 3.57 10.04 9.31
N ALA A 82 4.60 10.61 8.66
CA ALA A 82 4.60 11.96 8.13
C ALA A 82 3.42 12.19 7.17
N PHE A 83 3.18 11.24 6.26
CA PHE A 83 2.05 11.32 5.32
C PHE A 83 0.69 11.40 6.03
N MET A 84 0.51 10.62 7.10
CA MET A 84 -0.71 10.63 7.91
C MET A 84 -0.84 11.89 8.76
N GLY A 85 0.28 12.44 9.25
CA GLY A 85 0.29 13.70 9.99
C GLY A 85 -0.18 14.90 9.17
N GLY A 86 -0.04 14.86 7.84
CA GLY A 86 -0.68 15.83 6.94
C GLY A 86 -0.10 17.26 6.97
N ILE A 87 0.99 17.47 7.70
CA ILE A 87 1.71 18.75 7.80
C ILE A 87 2.99 18.66 6.97
N CYS A 88 3.07 19.40 5.88
CA CYS A 88 4.26 19.47 5.04
C CYS A 88 5.26 20.49 5.61
N THR A 89 6.31 19.98 6.23
CA THR A 89 7.45 20.72 6.79
C THR A 89 8.75 20.21 6.15
N ILE A 90 9.87 20.92 6.35
CA ILE A 90 11.18 20.49 5.88
C ILE A 90 11.60 19.11 6.43
N HIS A 91 11.06 18.71 7.59
CA HIS A 91 11.38 17.45 8.27
C HIS A 91 10.48 16.28 7.90
N THR A 92 9.32 16.54 7.28
CA THR A 92 8.34 15.51 6.90
C THR A 92 8.37 15.22 5.40
N MET A 93 8.97 16.11 4.62
CA MET A 93 9.03 16.04 3.17
C MET A 93 10.46 15.84 2.68
N GLU A 94 10.60 15.27 1.49
CA GLU A 94 11.87 15.01 0.83
C GLU A 94 11.70 15.02 -0.69
N ILE A 95 12.73 15.49 -1.41
CA ILE A 95 12.81 15.33 -2.86
C ILE A 95 13.25 13.90 -3.19
N LYS A 96 12.41 13.16 -3.90
CA LYS A 96 12.69 11.79 -4.37
C LYS A 96 12.18 11.58 -5.79
N THR A 97 12.54 10.46 -6.40
CA THR A 97 11.97 10.10 -7.72
C THR A 97 10.50 9.72 -7.56
N ARG A 98 9.71 9.94 -8.62
CA ARG A 98 8.29 9.58 -8.66
C ARG A 98 8.06 8.10 -8.40
N LYS A 99 8.94 7.24 -8.92
CA LYS A 99 8.96 5.79 -8.64
C LYS A 99 9.10 5.48 -7.14
N MET A 100 9.97 6.19 -6.42
CA MET A 100 10.12 6.02 -4.96
C MET A 100 8.95 6.61 -4.18
N SER A 101 8.43 7.77 -4.62
CA SER A 101 7.25 8.41 -4.00
C SER A 101 6.04 7.48 -3.95
N LYS A 102 5.77 6.73 -5.03
CA LYS A 102 4.68 5.73 -5.08
C LYS A 102 4.77 4.70 -3.95
N ARG A 103 5.99 4.35 -3.50
CA ARG A 103 6.23 3.34 -2.45
C ARG A 103 5.97 3.85 -1.05
N VAL A 104 5.99 5.16 -0.80
CA VAL A 104 5.79 5.73 0.53
C VAL A 104 4.40 5.41 1.08
N CYS A 105 3.41 5.29 0.18
CA CYS A 105 2.03 4.96 0.53
C CYS A 105 1.76 3.44 0.52
N HIS A 106 2.78 2.59 0.34
CA HIS A 106 2.59 1.14 0.38
C HIS A 106 2.35 0.66 1.81
N MET A 107 1.61 -0.44 1.94
CA MET A 107 1.41 -1.11 3.22
C MET A 107 2.75 -1.63 3.75
N ARG A 108 2.98 -1.39 5.05
CA ARG A 108 4.11 -1.93 5.79
C ARG A 108 3.81 -3.37 6.22
N SER A 109 4.85 -4.12 6.58
CA SER A 109 4.65 -5.43 7.21
C SER A 109 3.85 -5.26 8.49
N GLY A 110 2.79 -6.07 8.66
CA GLY A 110 1.85 -5.96 9.79
C GLY A 110 0.63 -5.07 9.54
N ASP A 111 0.64 -4.21 8.50
CA ASP A 111 -0.58 -3.50 8.11
C ASP A 111 -1.62 -4.51 7.61
N THR A 112 -2.86 -4.38 8.07
CA THR A 112 -3.97 -5.21 7.60
C THR A 112 -4.85 -4.45 6.62
N HIS A 113 -5.30 -5.12 5.57
CA HIS A 113 -6.29 -4.53 4.66
C HIS A 113 -7.59 -4.27 5.41
N SER A 114 -8.19 -3.11 5.17
CA SER A 114 -9.56 -2.84 5.60
C SER A 114 -10.52 -3.86 5.00
N LYS A 115 -11.67 -4.09 5.64
CA LYS A 115 -12.70 -5.02 5.13
C LYS A 115 -13.11 -4.63 3.70
N GLU A 116 -13.35 -3.34 3.47
CA GLU A 116 -13.65 -2.79 2.15
C GLU A 116 -12.55 -3.07 1.11
N SER A 117 -11.27 -2.93 1.48
CA SER A 117 -10.16 -3.28 0.60
C SER A 117 -10.12 -4.78 0.29
N LYS A 118 -10.41 -5.63 1.27
CA LYS A 118 -10.48 -7.09 1.08
C LYS A 118 -11.62 -7.47 0.14
N ASP A 119 -12.78 -6.85 0.31
CA ASP A 119 -13.96 -7.09 -0.53
C ASP A 119 -13.68 -6.66 -1.98
N LYS A 120 -13.09 -5.48 -2.21
CA LYS A 120 -12.66 -5.04 -3.56
C LYS A 120 -11.67 -6.01 -4.22
N ILE A 121 -10.69 -6.50 -3.46
CA ILE A 121 -9.72 -7.49 -3.97
C ILE A 121 -10.44 -8.81 -4.31
N ARG A 122 -11.38 -9.23 -3.46
CA ARG A 122 -12.19 -10.43 -3.66
C ARG A 122 -13.04 -10.30 -4.93
N ASP A 123 -13.80 -9.22 -5.07
CA ASP A 123 -14.67 -8.97 -6.22
C ASP A 123 -13.87 -8.91 -7.52
N ALA A 124 -12.70 -8.28 -7.50
CA ALA A 124 -11.80 -8.23 -8.65
C ALA A 124 -11.22 -9.59 -9.06
N ARG A 125 -11.24 -10.59 -8.18
CA ARG A 125 -10.73 -11.96 -8.39
C ARG A 125 -11.83 -12.98 -8.68
N ILE A 126 -13.03 -12.78 -8.15
CA ILE A 126 -14.17 -13.66 -8.42
C ILE A 126 -14.45 -13.70 -9.92
N GLY A 127 -14.73 -14.89 -10.46
CA GLY A 127 -15.08 -15.10 -11.86
C GLY A 127 -13.91 -15.09 -12.86
N LYS A 128 -12.71 -14.66 -12.47
CA LYS A 128 -11.53 -14.70 -13.37
C LYS A 128 -10.96 -16.12 -13.42
N LYS A 129 -11.07 -16.77 -14.58
CA LYS A 129 -10.45 -18.07 -14.85
C LYS A 129 -8.98 -17.87 -15.21
N HIS A 130 -8.09 -18.67 -14.62
CA HIS A 130 -6.70 -18.77 -15.07
C HIS A 130 -6.64 -19.28 -16.52
N SER A 131 -5.69 -18.75 -17.31
CA SER A 131 -5.42 -19.25 -18.66
C SER A 131 -4.94 -20.70 -18.62
N ARG A 132 -5.05 -21.41 -19.75
CA ARG A 132 -4.57 -22.80 -19.85
C ARG A 132 -3.08 -22.89 -19.50
N ASP A 133 -2.26 -22.02 -20.08
CA ASP A 133 -0.82 -21.98 -19.83
C ASP A 133 -0.49 -21.73 -18.35
N THR A 134 -1.27 -20.87 -17.68
CA THR A 134 -1.10 -20.63 -16.24
C THR A 134 -1.44 -21.89 -15.43
N LYS A 135 -2.51 -22.61 -15.80
CA LYS A 135 -2.88 -23.86 -15.13
C LYS A 135 -1.83 -24.96 -15.34
N GLU A 136 -1.30 -25.06 -16.55
CA GLU A 136 -0.23 -26.00 -16.88
C GLU A 136 1.06 -25.69 -16.10
N ALA A 137 1.45 -24.41 -16.01
CA ALA A 137 2.60 -23.99 -15.21
C ALA A 137 2.41 -24.30 -13.70
N ILE A 138 1.22 -24.02 -13.16
CA ILE A 138 0.89 -24.38 -11.77
C ILE A 138 0.97 -25.90 -11.59
N SER A 139 0.37 -26.68 -12.50
CA SER A 139 0.39 -28.14 -12.45
C SER A 139 1.81 -28.70 -12.50
N ALA A 140 2.64 -28.21 -13.42
CA ALA A 140 4.05 -28.59 -13.53
C ALA A 140 4.82 -28.29 -12.23
N SER A 141 4.63 -27.09 -11.65
CA SER A 141 5.29 -26.71 -10.40
C SER A 141 4.88 -27.58 -9.20
N LEU A 142 3.62 -28.01 -9.16
CA LEU A 142 3.08 -28.85 -8.09
C LEU A 142 3.37 -30.34 -8.30
N SER A 143 3.78 -30.74 -9.51
CA SER A 143 4.12 -32.13 -9.84
C SER A 143 5.52 -32.57 -9.38
N GLY A 144 6.29 -31.65 -8.79
CA GLY A 144 7.66 -31.91 -8.33
C GLY A 144 7.74 -32.76 -7.06
N THR A 145 8.43 -33.89 -7.20
CA THR A 145 8.88 -34.90 -6.22
C THR A 145 7.80 -35.71 -5.46
N PRO A 146 7.89 -37.07 -5.52
CA PRO A 146 7.04 -37.91 -4.69
C PRO A 146 7.31 -37.62 -3.22
N LYS A 147 6.23 -37.35 -2.46
CA LYS A 147 6.32 -37.12 -1.02
C LYS A 147 6.91 -38.35 -0.32
N SER A 148 7.85 -38.14 0.60
CA SER A 148 8.41 -39.20 1.43
C SER A 148 7.33 -39.94 2.24
N ALA A 149 7.63 -41.17 2.67
CA ALA A 149 6.71 -41.96 3.49
C ALA A 149 6.33 -41.22 4.78
N GLU A 150 7.29 -40.54 5.42
CA GLU A 150 7.07 -39.72 6.61
C GLU A 150 6.12 -38.55 6.34
N ALA A 151 6.30 -37.83 5.23
CA ALA A 151 5.41 -36.74 4.85
C ALA A 151 3.97 -37.25 4.59
N LYS A 152 3.82 -38.43 3.97
CA LYS A 152 2.52 -39.07 3.78
C LYS A 152 1.86 -39.42 5.11
N LYS A 153 2.61 -39.97 6.06
CA LYS A 153 2.11 -40.28 7.41
C LYS A 153 1.65 -39.01 8.14
N ASN A 154 2.48 -37.97 8.15
CA ASN A 154 2.16 -36.69 8.79
C ASN A 154 0.90 -36.04 8.20
N MET A 155 0.73 -36.08 6.88
CA MET A 155 -0.49 -35.59 6.23
C MET A 155 -1.72 -36.42 6.61
N SER A 156 -1.60 -37.75 6.67
CA SER A 156 -2.69 -38.65 7.06
C SER A 156 -3.13 -38.39 8.50
N GLU A 157 -2.18 -38.25 9.42
CA GLU A 157 -2.46 -37.91 10.83
C GLU A 157 -3.10 -36.52 10.96
N ALA A 158 -2.57 -35.53 10.26
CA ALA A 158 -3.13 -34.18 10.25
C ALA A 158 -4.56 -34.16 9.69
N ALA A 159 -4.82 -34.89 8.60
CA ALA A 159 -6.15 -35.04 8.03
C ALA A 159 -7.12 -35.71 9.02
N SER A 160 -6.69 -36.79 9.66
CA SER A 160 -7.48 -37.51 10.67
C SER A 160 -7.85 -36.62 11.85
N LYS A 161 -6.90 -35.84 12.38
CA LYS A 161 -7.13 -34.85 13.45
C LYS A 161 -8.14 -33.79 13.03
N ARG A 162 -8.00 -33.24 11.82
CA ARG A 162 -8.94 -32.25 11.27
C ARG A 162 -10.36 -32.81 11.19
N TRP A 163 -10.53 -34.03 10.69
CA TRP A 163 -11.85 -34.66 10.57
C TRP A 163 -12.45 -35.09 11.91
N ALA A 164 -11.64 -35.44 12.90
CA ALA A 164 -12.12 -35.65 14.27
C ALA A 164 -12.72 -34.35 14.84
N LYS A 165 -11.99 -33.23 14.75
CA LYS A 165 -12.48 -31.92 15.21
C LYS A 165 -13.77 -31.49 14.51
N VAL A 166 -13.85 -31.65 13.18
CA VAL A 166 -15.07 -31.33 12.42
C VAL A 166 -16.27 -32.17 12.87
N ARG A 167 -16.06 -33.43 13.25
CA ARG A 167 -17.12 -34.29 13.79
C ARG A 167 -17.57 -33.83 15.18
N GLU A 168 -16.63 -33.46 16.06
CA GLU A 168 -16.92 -32.90 17.38
C GLU A 168 -17.68 -31.58 17.27
N ASP A 169 -17.21 -30.64 16.45
CA ASP A 169 -17.86 -29.35 16.22
C ASP A 169 -19.30 -29.54 15.68
N LYS A 170 -19.49 -30.49 14.76
CA LYS A 170 -20.81 -30.81 14.20
C LYS A 170 -21.73 -31.49 15.24
N ALA A 171 -21.20 -32.38 16.08
CA ALA A 171 -21.96 -33.01 17.15
C ALA A 171 -22.38 -31.99 18.21
N ALA A 172 -21.49 -31.08 18.61
CA ALA A 172 -21.80 -29.98 19.52
C ALA A 172 -22.87 -29.04 18.94
N ALA A 173 -22.76 -28.69 17.65
CA ALA A 173 -23.78 -27.88 16.98
C ALA A 173 -25.16 -28.57 16.95
N MET A 174 -25.21 -29.89 16.68
CA MET A 174 -26.48 -30.65 16.74
C MET A 174 -27.05 -30.76 18.16
N ALA A 175 -26.20 -31.00 19.16
CA ALA A 175 -26.62 -31.04 20.56
C ALA A 175 -27.19 -29.70 21.03
N ALA A 176 -26.57 -28.58 20.65
CA ALA A 176 -27.08 -27.24 20.94
C ALA A 176 -28.44 -26.98 20.25
N MET A 177 -28.60 -27.44 19.00
CA MET A 177 -29.85 -27.31 18.27
C MET A 177 -30.99 -28.10 18.94
N LEU A 178 -30.73 -29.34 19.37
CA LEU A 178 -31.72 -30.20 20.04
C LEU A 178 -31.99 -29.77 21.48
N GLY A 179 -30.99 -29.27 22.21
CA GLY A 179 -31.13 -28.74 23.57
C GLY A 179 -31.89 -27.41 23.65
N SER A 180 -32.02 -26.68 22.54
CA SER A 180 -32.81 -25.44 22.47
C SER A 180 -34.32 -25.66 22.26
N HIS A 181 -34.78 -26.91 22.06
CA HIS A 181 -36.19 -27.23 21.80
C HIS A 181 -36.99 -27.72 23.04
N SER A 182 -36.41 -27.76 24.25
CA SER A 182 -37.09 -28.26 25.45
C SER A 182 -37.36 -27.18 26.51
N ARG A 183 -38.14 -26.16 26.15
CA ARG A 183 -38.96 -25.39 27.11
C ARG A 183 -40.08 -24.66 26.35
N LEU A 184 -41.10 -25.41 25.95
CA LEU A 184 -42.41 -24.78 25.74
C LEU A 184 -42.87 -24.32 27.13
N PRO A 185 -43.15 -23.03 27.34
CA PRO A 185 -43.70 -22.56 28.60
C PRO A 185 -45.04 -23.26 28.82
N ASN A 186 -45.15 -23.99 29.93
CA ASN A 186 -46.40 -24.52 30.42
C ASN A 186 -47.27 -23.31 30.82
N VAL A 187 -48.06 -22.80 29.87
CA VAL A 187 -49.01 -21.72 30.12
C VAL A 187 -50.16 -22.36 30.89
N VAL A 188 -50.06 -22.31 32.22
CA VAL A 188 -51.16 -22.69 33.11
C VAL A 188 -52.28 -21.67 32.89
N ALA A 189 -53.32 -22.11 32.19
CA ALA A 189 -54.53 -21.34 32.01
C ALA A 189 -55.29 -21.28 33.35
N SER A 190 -55.21 -20.13 34.02
CA SER A 190 -56.12 -19.76 35.10
C SER A 190 -57.41 -19.21 34.48
N CYS A 191 -58.46 -20.03 34.40
CA CYS A 191 -59.84 -19.52 34.21
C CYS A 191 -60.46 -19.24 35.58
N SER A 192 -61.20 -18.14 35.61
CA SER A 192 -61.89 -17.52 36.75
C SER A 192 -63.17 -18.27 37.13
#